data_AF-A0A820T0G7-F1
#
_entry.id   AF-A0A820T0G7-F1
#
_cell.length_a   1.000
_cell.length_b   1.000
_cell.length_c   1.000
_cell.angle_alpha   90.00
_cell.angle_beta   90.00
_cell.angle_gamma   90.00
#
_symmetry.space_group_name_H-M   'P 1'
#
loop_
_entity.id
_entity.type
_entity.pdbx_description
1 polymer ?
#
loop_
_entity_poly.entity_id
_entity_poly.type
_entity_poly.pdbx_seq_one_letter_code
_entity_poly.pdbx_strand_id
1 'polypeptide(L)'
;SPMNATALDPSLSSQYAENSTIEHLLQSLMIEDWNSTQLYDRYYNECQPIQCTYTVETRNSVIYIITTMFGIVGGLMTILRCVVPRVVNLVRKKRSQLPRSPFGKRKLKIFCDV
;
A
#
# COMPACT_ATOMS: atom_id res chain seq x y z
N SER A 1 16.67 14.03 26.48
CA SER A 1 17.84 14.90 26.24
C SER A 1 18.06 15.09 24.75
N PRO A 2 18.40 16.30 24.28
CA PRO A 2 18.78 16.50 22.88
C PRO A 2 20.10 15.79 22.61
N MET A 3 20.15 14.97 21.57
CA MET A 3 21.39 14.36 21.10
C MET A 3 22.17 15.40 20.29
N ASN A 4 23.35 15.79 20.77
CA ASN A 4 24.25 16.66 20.05
C ASN A 4 25.13 15.80 19.13
N ALA A 5 24.72 15.64 17.87
CA ALA A 5 25.49 14.91 16.88
C ALA A 5 26.43 15.87 16.17
N THR A 6 27.73 15.76 16.44
CA THR A 6 28.77 16.49 15.71
C THR A 6 29.08 15.76 14.40
N ALA A 7 29.11 16.48 13.28
CA ALA A 7 29.49 15.92 11.98
C ALA A 7 30.97 15.48 12.00
N LEU A 8 31.30 14.44 11.23
CA LEU A 8 32.64 13.89 11.15
C LEU A 8 33.58 14.91 10.44
N ASP A 9 34.56 15.44 11.18
CA ASP A 9 35.54 16.40 10.67
C ASP A 9 36.80 15.64 10.21
N PRO A 10 37.17 15.71 8.91
CA PRO A 10 38.31 14.99 8.36
C PRO A 10 39.67 15.55 8.81
N SER A 11 39.71 16.70 9.49
CA SER A 11 40.94 17.29 10.05
C SER A 11 41.27 16.80 11.46
N LEU A 12 40.34 16.07 12.10
CA LEU A 12 40.54 15.45 13.41
C LEU A 12 41.13 14.04 13.23
N SER A 13 42.10 13.69 14.08
CA SER A 13 42.68 12.34 14.08
C SER A 13 41.61 11.30 14.41
N SER A 14 41.31 10.41 13.45
CA SER A 14 40.47 9.24 13.70
C SER A 14 41.07 8.42 14.85
N GLN A 15 40.22 7.98 15.78
CA GLN A 15 40.62 7.03 16.83
C GLN A 15 41.09 5.70 16.21
N TYR A 16 40.69 5.43 14.96
CA TYR A 16 41.06 4.24 14.22
C TYR A 16 42.27 4.51 13.33
N ALA A 17 43.32 3.71 13.52
CA ALA A 17 44.51 3.79 12.69
C ALA A 17 44.19 3.35 11.23
N GLU A 18 44.61 4.15 10.24
CA GLU A 18 44.40 3.84 8.81
C GLU A 18 45.07 2.53 8.36
N ASN A 19 46.01 2.00 9.14
CA ASN A 19 46.72 0.74 8.89
C ASN A 19 46.04 -0.49 9.51
N SER A 20 44.87 -0.33 10.14
CA SER A 20 44.11 -1.46 10.70
C SER A 20 43.37 -2.23 9.60
N THR A 21 43.28 -3.56 9.75
CA THR A 21 42.46 -4.37 8.85
C THR A 21 40.98 -4.11 9.12
N ILE A 22 40.17 -4.20 8.06
CA ILE A 22 38.70 -4.03 8.13
C ILE A 22 38.09 -4.98 9.17
N GLU A 23 38.66 -6.17 9.34
CA GLU A 23 38.23 -7.15 10.34
C GLU A 23 38.34 -6.62 11.78
N HIS A 24 39.48 -6.02 12.14
CA HIS A 24 39.67 -5.46 13.48
C HIS A 24 38.78 -4.24 13.76
N LEU A 25 38.52 -3.43 12.74
CA LEU A 25 37.55 -2.34 12.80
C LEU A 25 36.14 -2.87 13.07
N LEU A 26 35.71 -3.88 12.33
CA LEU A 26 34.39 -4.49 12.52
C LEU A 26 34.26 -5.16 13.88
N GLN A 27 35.28 -5.88 14.34
CA GLN A 27 35.28 -6.48 15.68
C GLN A 27 35.14 -5.42 16.78
N SER A 28 35.81 -4.28 16.64
CA SER A 28 35.73 -3.17 17.61
C SER A 28 34.40 -2.41 17.58
N LEU A 29 33.67 -2.47 16.45
CA LEU A 29 32.34 -1.88 16.28
C LEU A 29 31.22 -2.84 16.72
N MET A 30 31.52 -4.14 16.73
CA MET A 30 30.60 -5.18 17.14
C MET A 30 30.65 -5.35 18.66
N ILE A 31 29.49 -5.55 19.26
CA ILE A 31 29.38 -5.79 20.71
C ILE A 31 29.95 -7.18 21.01
N GLU A 32 31.03 -7.24 21.80
CA GLU A 32 31.84 -8.45 22.06
C GLU A 32 31.12 -9.50 22.93
N ASP A 33 30.39 -9.06 23.97
CA ASP A 33 29.63 -9.95 24.87
C ASP A 33 28.22 -9.42 25.14
N TRP A 34 27.22 -10.17 24.67
CA TRP A 34 25.82 -9.92 25.04
C TRP A 34 25.48 -10.72 26.29
N ASN A 35 25.60 -10.11 27.47
CA ASN A 35 24.92 -10.62 28.67
C ASN A 35 23.40 -10.30 28.54
N SER A 36 22.78 -11.01 27.60
CA SER A 36 21.56 -10.63 26.88
C SER A 36 20.29 -10.64 27.72
N THR A 37 20.28 -11.37 28.82
CA THR A 37 19.03 -11.69 29.54
C THR A 37 18.50 -10.53 30.40
N GLN A 38 19.29 -9.49 30.69
CA GLN A 38 18.83 -8.36 31.50
C GLN A 38 19.04 -7.00 30.84
N LEU A 39 20.10 -6.84 30.05
CA LEU A 39 20.44 -5.56 29.42
C LEU A 39 19.53 -5.27 28.22
N TYR A 40 19.28 -6.27 27.38
CA TYR A 40 18.43 -6.10 26.21
C TYR A 40 16.96 -5.85 26.60
N ASP A 41 16.44 -6.58 27.59
CA ASP A 41 15.06 -6.41 28.05
C ASP A 41 14.83 -5.03 28.68
N ARG A 42 15.79 -4.51 29.45
CA ARG A 42 15.69 -3.15 30.01
C ARG A 42 15.76 -2.09 28.92
N TYR A 43 16.73 -2.21 28.01
CA TYR A 43 16.88 -1.30 26.88
C TYR A 43 15.62 -1.28 26.01
N TYR A 44 15.08 -2.46 25.67
CA TYR A 44 13.87 -2.59 24.87
C TYR A 44 12.65 -1.97 25.57
N ASN A 45 12.46 -2.25 26.86
CA ASN A 45 11.33 -1.69 27.61
C ASN A 45 11.39 -0.16 27.75
N GLU A 46 12.59 0.43 27.88
CA GLU A 46 12.76 1.88 27.96
C GLU A 46 12.63 2.58 26.60
N CYS A 47 13.04 1.91 25.53
CA CYS A 47 13.13 2.50 24.19
C CYS A 47 12.05 2.02 23.21
N GLN A 48 11.13 1.15 23.61
CA GLN A 48 10.04 0.74 22.73
C GLN A 48 9.14 1.94 22.40
N PRO A 49 8.78 2.12 21.12
CA PRO A 49 7.84 3.16 20.75
C PRO A 49 6.45 2.86 21.34
N ILE A 50 5.81 3.87 21.93
CA ILE A 50 4.44 3.76 22.48
C ILE A 50 3.43 3.45 21.37
N GLN A 51 3.71 3.94 20.16
CA GLN A 51 2.90 3.74 18.96
C GLN A 51 3.83 3.49 17.78
N CYS A 52 3.59 2.39 17.05
CA CYS A 52 4.29 2.10 15.81
C CYS A 52 3.58 2.81 14.66
N THR A 53 4.24 3.80 14.06
CA THR A 53 3.79 4.41 12.81
C THR A 53 4.53 3.77 11.66
N TYR A 54 3.82 3.03 10.82
CA TYR A 54 4.35 2.49 9.58
C TYR A 54 3.89 3.36 8.41
N THR A 55 4.85 3.92 7.68
CA THR A 55 4.58 4.58 6.40
C THR A 55 4.54 3.52 5.31
N VAL A 56 3.36 3.33 4.70
CA VAL A 56 3.20 2.44 3.55
C VAL A 56 3.66 3.19 2.31
N GLU A 57 4.95 3.09 2.00
CA GLU A 57 5.55 3.66 0.79
C GLU A 57 5.15 2.84 -0.44
N THR A 58 4.00 3.15 -1.04
CA THR A 58 3.64 2.56 -2.33
C THR A 58 4.37 3.28 -3.46
N ARG A 59 5.31 2.58 -4.11
CA ARG A 59 6.17 3.09 -5.20
C ARG A 59 5.40 3.72 -6.38
N ASN A 60 4.11 3.40 -6.54
CA ASN A 60 3.27 3.83 -7.67
C ASN A 60 1.86 4.31 -7.24
N SER A 61 1.75 5.05 -6.13
CA SER A 61 0.46 5.57 -5.62
C SER A 61 -0.34 6.34 -6.68
N VAL A 62 0.33 7.21 -7.46
CA VAL A 62 -0.32 8.05 -8.48
C VAL A 62 -0.94 7.22 -9.60
N ILE A 63 -0.21 6.23 -10.12
CA ILE A 63 -0.70 5.35 -11.19
C ILE A 63 -1.90 4.54 -10.70
N TYR A 64 -1.85 4.04 -9.46
CA TYR A 64 -2.96 3.31 -8.85
C TYR A 64 -4.24 4.14 -8.75
N ILE A 65 -4.12 5.42 -8.35
CA ILE A 65 -5.28 6.33 -8.28
C ILE A 65 -5.90 6.54 -9.66
N ILE A 66 -5.05 6.78 -10.67
CA ILE A 66 -5.50 7.04 -12.05
C ILE A 66 -6.18 5.81 -12.65
N THR A 67 -5.58 4.63 -12.55
CA THR A 67 -6.15 3.39 -13.08
C THR A 67 -7.46 3.02 -12.40
N THR A 68 -7.56 3.26 -11.08
CA THR A 68 -8.80 3.04 -10.33
C THR A 68 -9.92 3.97 -10.81
N MET A 69 -9.63 5.24 -11.07
CA MET A 69 -10.62 6.18 -11.61
C MET A 69 -11.14 5.74 -12.98
N PHE A 70 -10.25 5.42 -13.91
CA PHE A 70 -10.65 4.92 -15.23
C PHE A 70 -11.40 3.58 -15.13
N GLY A 71 -10.99 2.69 -14.23
CA GLY A 71 -11.65 1.41 -13.97
C GLY A 71 -13.08 1.57 -13.43
N ILE A 72 -13.32 2.50 -12.51
CA ILE A 72 -14.66 2.78 -11.98
C ILE A 72 -15.54 3.40 -13.06
N VAL A 73 -15.05 4.41 -13.77
CA VAL A 73 -15.83 5.10 -14.82
C VAL A 73 -16.18 4.13 -15.95
N GLY A 74 -15.21 3.36 -16.44
CA GLY A 74 -15.42 2.37 -17.49
C GLY A 74 -16.26 1.19 -17.02
N GLY A 75 -15.96 0.64 -15.85
CA GLY A 75 -16.66 -0.51 -15.27
C GLY A 75 -18.11 -0.23 -14.95
N LEU A 76 -18.40 0.89 -14.28
CA LEU A 76 -19.77 1.26 -13.90
C LEU A 76 -20.66 1.44 -15.13
N MET A 77 -20.18 2.16 -16.14
CA MET A 77 -20.92 2.37 -17.39
C MET A 77 -21.16 1.05 -18.14
N THR A 78 -20.16 0.19 -18.21
CA THR A 78 -20.25 -1.10 -18.91
C THR A 78 -21.20 -2.07 -18.20
N ILE A 79 -21.09 -2.18 -16.87
CA ILE A 79 -21.96 -3.02 -16.05
C ILE A 79 -23.41 -2.54 -16.19
N LEU A 80 -23.67 -1.24 -16.06
CA LEU A 80 -25.03 -0.71 -16.17
C LEU A 80 -25.63 -1.02 -17.55
N ARG A 81 -24.88 -0.80 -18.63
CA ARG A 81 -25.33 -1.12 -20.00
C ARG A 81 -25.62 -2.61 -20.21
N CYS A 82 -24.94 -3.51 -19.50
CA CYS A 82 -25.15 -4.96 -19.59
C CYS A 82 -26.28 -5.47 -18.66
N VAL A 83 -26.38 -4.91 -17.45
CA VAL A 83 -27.38 -5.30 -16.46
C VAL A 83 -28.78 -4.86 -16.86
N VAL A 84 -28.93 -3.63 -17.40
CA VAL A 84 -30.22 -3.09 -17.83
C VAL A 84 -30.98 -4.02 -18.79
N PRO A 85 -30.44 -4.48 -19.94
CA PRO A 85 -31.17 -5.37 -20.84
C PRO A 85 -31.49 -6.73 -20.20
N ARG A 86 -30.61 -7.28 -19.35
CA ARG A 86 -30.90 -8.53 -18.62
C ARG A 86 -32.07 -8.38 -17.66
N VAL A 87 -32.08 -7.32 -16.85
CA VAL A 87 -33.17 -7.04 -15.90
C VAL A 87 -34.47 -6.78 -16.65
N VAL A 88 -34.44 -5.96 -17.71
CA VAL A 88 -35.62 -5.66 -18.53
C VAL A 88 -36.20 -6.94 -19.17
N ASN A 89 -35.36 -7.83 -19.71
CA ASN A 89 -35.83 -9.09 -20.28
C ASN A 89 -36.41 -10.04 -19.22
N LEU A 90 -35.82 -10.10 -18.03
CA LEU A 90 -36.33 -10.89 -16.91
C LEU A 90 -37.68 -10.37 -16.40
N VAL A 91 -37.82 -9.04 -16.29
CA VAL A 91 -39.10 -8.39 -15.95
C VAL A 91 -40.13 -8.61 -17.05
N ARG A 92 -39.77 -8.53 -18.34
CA ARG A 92 -40.69 -8.80 -19.46
C ARG A 92 -41.17 -10.25 -19.46
N LYS A 93 -40.31 -11.23 -19.16
CA LYS A 93 -40.68 -12.66 -19.06
C LYS A 93 -41.63 -12.93 -17.89
N LYS A 94 -41.48 -12.23 -16.77
CA LYS A 94 -42.44 -12.29 -15.65
C LYS A 94 -43.76 -11.55 -15.98
N ARG A 95 -43.67 -10.40 -16.65
CA ARG A 95 -44.82 -9.58 -17.04
C ARG A 95 -45.65 -10.16 -18.18
N SER A 96 -45.13 -11.06 -19.03
CA SER A 96 -45.96 -11.73 -20.04
C SER A 96 -47.04 -12.64 -19.45
N GLN A 97 -47.02 -12.86 -18.14
CA GLN A 97 -48.10 -13.51 -17.38
C GLN A 97 -49.11 -12.49 -16.78
N LEU A 98 -48.91 -11.18 -16.95
CA LEU A 98 -49.78 -10.10 -16.45
C LEU A 98 -50.23 -9.16 -17.61
N PRO A 99 -51.47 -8.64 -17.61
CA PRO A 99 -52.00 -7.80 -18.68
C PRO A 99 -51.18 -6.50 -18.88
N ARG A 100 -50.91 -6.17 -20.16
CA ARG A 100 -50.02 -5.07 -20.60
C ARG A 100 -50.63 -3.69 -20.36
N SER A 101 -49.87 -2.78 -19.74
CA SER A 101 -50.00 -1.32 -19.94
C SER A 101 -48.93 -0.82 -20.93
N PRO A 102 -49.21 0.20 -21.77
CA PRO A 102 -48.34 0.59 -22.87
C PRO A 102 -47.35 1.67 -22.40
N PHE A 103 -46.12 1.28 -22.08
CA PHE A 103 -45.03 2.25 -21.97
C PHE A 103 -43.85 1.85 -22.84
N GLY A 104 -43.64 2.63 -23.90
CA GLY A 104 -42.36 2.87 -24.55
C GLY A 104 -41.63 1.65 -25.10
N LYS A 105 -41.97 1.22 -26.32
CA LYS A 105 -41.04 0.43 -27.12
C LYS A 105 -39.85 1.32 -27.54
N ARG A 106 -38.73 1.22 -26.84
CA ARG A 106 -37.43 1.56 -27.43
C ARG A 106 -36.63 0.27 -27.62
N LYS A 107 -36.41 -0.09 -28.88
CA LYS A 107 -35.49 -1.16 -29.27
C LYS A 107 -34.09 -0.69 -28.91
N LEU A 108 -33.52 -1.22 -27.84
CA LEU A 108 -32.13 -1.00 -27.48
C LEU A 108 -31.35 -2.25 -27.91
N LYS A 109 -30.83 -2.24 -29.13
CA LYS A 109 -29.95 -3.28 -29.64
C LYS A 109 -28.54 -2.92 -29.19
N ILE A 110 -28.13 -3.44 -28.03
CA ILE A 110 -26.74 -3.31 -27.55
C ILE A 110 -26.08 -4.65 -27.79
N PHE A 111 -25.23 -4.69 -28.81
CA PHE A 111 -24.24 -5.74 -28.99
C PHE A 111 -23.16 -5.45 -27.95
N CYS A 112 -23.02 -6.32 -26.95
CA CYS A 112 -21.81 -6.36 -26.14
C CYS A 112 -20.82 -7.24 -26.90
N ASP A 113 -20.13 -6.69 -27.89
CA ASP A 113 -18.85 -7.23 -28.33
C ASP A 113 -17.76 -6.26 -27.90
N VAL A 114 -16.69 -6.84 -27.37
CA VAL A 114 -15.41 -6.18 -27.07
C VAL A 114 -14.82 -5.62 -28.35
#